data_AF-A0A7X4AUD0-F1
#
_entry.id   AF-A0A7X4AUD0-F1
#
_cell.length_a   1.000
_cell.length_b   1.000
_cell.length_c   1.000
_cell.angle_alpha   90.00
_cell.angle_beta   90.00
_cell.angle_gamma   90.00
#
_symmetry.space_group_name_H-M   'P 1'
#
loop_
_entity.id
_entity.type
_entity.pdbx_description
1 polymer ?
#
loop_
_entity_poly.entity_id
_entity_poly.type
_entity_poly.pdbx_seq_one_letter_code
_entity_poly.pdbx_strand_id
1 'polypeptide(L)'
;MPSLLKQLGISSPQEAAELEHDLGIRFDDLTPQQRETWKQQTVYLGLYAEINNSTRAARAAGVTVRTVRTWRAQDTLGFNDRLELAVLEYTEELDYILLQHIRKPDCSPSLLTIFVRAHMPEKYGAIRRGNTSHSGHSDHHHNP
;
A
#
# COMPACT_ATOMS: atom_id res chain seq x y z
N MET A 1 8.21 -7.07 -33.36
CA MET A 1 7.14 -7.36 -32.37
C MET A 1 7.71 -7.12 -30.98
N PRO A 2 7.12 -6.29 -30.11
CA PRO A 2 7.56 -6.19 -28.72
C PRO A 2 7.36 -7.53 -28.00
N SER A 3 8.33 -7.92 -27.15
CA SER A 3 8.23 -9.15 -26.35
C SER A 3 6.96 -9.15 -25.49
N LEU A 4 6.45 -10.35 -25.21
CA LEU A 4 5.24 -10.51 -24.40
C LEU A 4 5.32 -9.79 -23.06
N LEU A 5 6.43 -9.95 -22.34
CA LEU A 5 6.66 -9.30 -21.04
C LEU A 5 6.53 -7.78 -21.13
N LYS A 6 7.11 -7.16 -22.16
CA LYS A 6 7.00 -5.73 -22.40
C LYS A 6 5.55 -5.29 -22.66
N GLN A 7 4.75 -6.13 -23.31
CA GLN A 7 3.32 -5.85 -23.51
C GLN A 7 2.53 -5.95 -22.21
N LEU A 8 2.94 -6.80 -21.28
CA LEU A 8 2.31 -6.98 -19.96
C LEU A 8 2.79 -5.96 -18.91
N GLY A 9 3.69 -5.04 -19.30
CA GLY A 9 4.28 -4.06 -18.39
C GLY A 9 5.33 -4.64 -17.45
N ILE A 10 5.84 -5.84 -17.74
CA ILE A 10 6.88 -6.51 -16.96
C ILE A 10 8.23 -6.06 -17.50
N SER A 11 9.09 -5.54 -16.62
CA SER A 11 10.31 -4.84 -16.98
C SER A 11 11.48 -5.80 -17.27
N SER A 12 11.46 -7.00 -16.69
CA SER A 12 12.52 -8.00 -16.89
C SER A 12 12.05 -9.46 -16.85
N PRO A 13 12.80 -10.41 -17.43
CA PRO A 13 12.53 -11.85 -17.28
C PRO A 13 12.63 -12.35 -15.83
N GLN A 14 13.46 -11.72 -15.00
CA GLN A 14 13.61 -12.06 -13.58
C GLN A 14 12.33 -11.73 -12.81
N GLU A 15 11.83 -10.51 -12.99
CA GLU A 15 10.55 -10.08 -12.43
C GLU A 15 9.40 -10.99 -12.89
N ALA A 16 9.41 -11.39 -14.16
CA ALA A 16 8.44 -12.35 -14.67
C ALA A 16 8.50 -13.68 -13.91
N ALA A 17 9.70 -14.25 -13.73
CA ALA A 17 9.88 -15.52 -13.04
C ALA A 17 9.45 -15.45 -11.56
N GLU A 18 9.72 -14.34 -10.88
CA GLU A 18 9.28 -14.08 -9.51
C GLU A 18 7.74 -14.03 -9.44
N LEU A 19 7.11 -13.25 -10.31
CA LEU A 19 5.65 -13.17 -10.38
C LEU A 19 4.99 -14.50 -10.76
N GLU A 20 5.59 -15.27 -11.67
CA GLU A 20 5.08 -16.60 -12.03
C GLU A 20 5.16 -17.58 -10.85
N HIS A 21 6.27 -17.55 -10.11
CA HIS A 21 6.47 -18.36 -8.91
C HIS A 21 5.47 -17.98 -7.82
N ASP A 22 5.36 -16.69 -7.50
CA ASP A 22 4.57 -16.21 -6.36
C ASP A 22 3.07 -16.34 -6.62
N LEU A 23 2.63 -16.07 -7.85
CA LEU A 23 1.21 -16.12 -8.22
C LEU A 23 0.78 -17.51 -8.72
N GLY A 24 1.73 -18.43 -8.93
CA GLY A 24 1.46 -19.75 -9.51
C GLY A 24 0.88 -19.70 -10.92
N ILE A 25 1.19 -18.65 -11.70
CA ILE A 25 0.73 -18.48 -13.08
C ILE A 25 1.90 -18.62 -14.05
N ARG A 26 1.61 -18.90 -15.33
CA ARG A 26 2.58 -18.78 -16.41
C ARG A 26 2.09 -17.77 -17.42
N PHE A 27 2.86 -16.73 -17.71
CA PHE A 27 2.48 -15.65 -18.61
C PHE A 27 2.30 -16.14 -20.05
N ASP A 28 3.05 -17.15 -20.45
CA ASP A 28 2.91 -17.78 -21.76
C ASP A 28 1.56 -18.48 -21.94
N ASP A 29 0.99 -19.01 -20.85
CA ASP A 29 -0.26 -19.77 -20.86
C ASP A 29 -1.52 -18.88 -20.75
N LEU A 30 -1.34 -17.57 -20.55
CA LEU A 30 -2.47 -16.65 -20.45
C LEU A 30 -3.25 -16.55 -21.77
N THR A 31 -4.57 -16.65 -21.66
CA THR A 31 -5.48 -16.33 -22.76
C THR A 31 -5.38 -14.85 -23.13
N PRO A 32 -5.74 -14.44 -24.37
CA PRO A 32 -5.77 -13.02 -24.75
C PRO A 32 -6.58 -12.14 -23.78
N GLN A 33 -7.69 -12.66 -23.26
CA GLN A 33 -8.52 -11.97 -22.28
C GLN A 33 -7.82 -11.79 -20.92
N GLN A 34 -7.09 -12.80 -20.45
CA GLN A 34 -6.31 -12.68 -19.21
C GLN A 34 -5.14 -11.71 -19.37
N ARG A 35 -4.49 -11.68 -20.54
CA ARG A 35 -3.43 -10.69 -20.84
C ARG A 35 -3.96 -9.27 -20.80
N GLU A 36 -5.15 -9.04 -21.35
CA GLU A 36 -5.80 -7.73 -21.29
C GLU A 36 -6.20 -7.37 -19.86
N THR A 37 -6.76 -8.33 -19.12
CA THR A 37 -7.08 -8.14 -17.69
C THR A 37 -5.84 -7.78 -16.89
N TRP A 38 -4.72 -8.48 -17.12
CA TRP A 38 -3.44 -8.20 -16.47
C TRP A 38 -3.01 -6.76 -16.72
N LYS A 39 -3.01 -6.30 -17.98
CA LYS A 39 -2.65 -4.92 -18.32
C LYS A 39 -3.51 -3.90 -17.60
N GLN A 40 -4.83 -4.10 -17.59
CA GLN A 40 -5.77 -3.20 -16.91
C GLN A 40 -5.52 -3.17 -15.40
N GLN A 41 -5.26 -4.33 -14.79
CA GLN A 41 -4.88 -4.42 -13.38
C GLN A 41 -3.56 -3.71 -13.12
N THR A 42 -2.53 -3.90 -13.95
CA THR A 42 -1.22 -3.24 -13.79
C THR A 42 -1.36 -1.73 -13.83
N VAL A 43 -2.12 -1.17 -14.78
CA VAL A 43 -2.40 0.27 -14.83
C VAL A 43 -3.17 0.74 -13.59
N TYR A 44 -4.18 -0.01 -13.18
CA TYR A 44 -4.95 0.31 -11.98
C TYR A 44 -4.08 0.31 -10.72
N LEU A 45 -3.24 -0.71 -10.54
CA LEU A 45 -2.41 -0.90 -9.36
C LEU A 45 -1.34 0.20 -9.24
N GLY A 46 -0.68 0.56 -10.35
CA GLY A 46 0.27 1.68 -10.35
C GLY A 46 -0.39 3.00 -9.96
N LEU A 47 -1.58 3.29 -10.52
CA LEU A 47 -2.36 4.47 -10.10
C LEU A 47 -2.79 4.36 -8.64
N TYR A 48 -3.19 3.17 -8.18
CA TYR A 48 -3.62 2.96 -6.81
C TYR A 48 -2.48 3.19 -5.81
N ALA A 49 -1.26 2.77 -6.14
CA ALA A 49 -0.06 3.01 -5.34
C ALA A 49 0.25 4.51 -5.16
N GLU A 50 -0.14 5.36 -6.10
CA GLU A 50 0.07 6.82 -5.99
C GLU A 50 -1.01 7.53 -5.15
N ILE A 51 -2.28 7.12 -5.28
CA ILE A 51 -3.42 7.90 -4.74
C ILE A 51 -4.23 7.19 -3.65
N ASN A 52 -4.02 5.88 -3.44
CA ASN A 52 -4.73 5.00 -2.49
C ASN A 52 -6.25 5.25 -2.41
N ASN A 53 -6.87 5.45 -3.57
CA ASN A 53 -8.31 5.71 -3.69
C ASN A 53 -8.89 4.92 -4.86
N SER A 54 -9.67 3.88 -4.55
CA SER A 54 -10.10 2.91 -5.56
C SER A 54 -10.95 3.56 -6.66
N THR A 55 -11.80 4.53 -6.31
CA THR A 55 -12.69 5.20 -7.27
C THR A 55 -11.91 6.06 -8.24
N ARG A 56 -10.94 6.84 -7.75
CA ARG A 56 -10.11 7.70 -8.59
C ARG A 56 -9.16 6.86 -9.45
N ALA A 57 -8.55 5.83 -8.88
CA ALA A 57 -7.64 4.93 -9.61
C ALA A 57 -8.38 4.17 -10.72
N ALA A 58 -9.56 3.63 -10.43
CA ALA A 58 -10.37 2.93 -11.42
C ALA A 58 -10.74 3.85 -12.59
N ARG A 59 -11.21 5.06 -12.29
CA ARG A 59 -11.56 6.05 -13.31
C ARG A 59 -10.36 6.43 -14.20
N ALA A 60 -9.21 6.66 -13.59
CA ALA A 60 -7.98 7.02 -14.32
C ALA A 60 -7.45 5.85 -15.16
N ALA A 61 -7.59 4.61 -14.69
CA ALA A 61 -7.25 3.40 -15.42
C ALA A 61 -8.26 3.02 -16.51
N GLY A 62 -9.37 3.77 -16.66
CA GLY A 62 -10.40 3.49 -17.65
C GLY A 62 -11.28 2.28 -17.32
N VAL A 63 -11.31 1.81 -16.07
CA VAL A 63 -12.13 0.68 -15.61
C VAL A 63 -13.18 1.11 -14.60
N THR A 64 -14.22 0.29 -14.44
CA THR A 64 -15.26 0.59 -13.45
C THR A 64 -14.85 0.07 -12.07
N VAL A 65 -15.32 0.74 -11.01
CA VAL A 65 -15.13 0.25 -9.63
C VAL A 65 -15.75 -1.14 -9.45
N ARG A 66 -16.83 -1.45 -10.17
CA ARG A 66 -17.43 -2.78 -10.17
C ARG A 66 -16.46 -3.84 -10.71
N THR A 67 -15.75 -3.53 -11.79
CA THR A 67 -14.71 -4.41 -12.36
C THR A 67 -13.62 -4.71 -11.33
N VAL A 68 -13.11 -3.68 -10.65
CA VAL A 68 -12.09 -3.84 -9.60
C VAL A 68 -12.61 -4.69 -8.45
N ARG A 69 -13.87 -4.48 -8.01
CA ARG A 69 -14.49 -5.33 -6.99
C ARG A 69 -14.58 -6.79 -7.42
N THR A 70 -14.88 -7.04 -8.69
CA THR A 70 -14.88 -8.41 -9.23
C THR A 70 -13.49 -9.02 -9.18
N TRP A 71 -12.45 -8.31 -9.63
CA TRP A 71 -11.06 -8.80 -9.56
C TRP A 71 -10.66 -9.15 -8.13
N ARG A 72 -10.99 -8.29 -7.17
CA ARG A 72 -10.72 -8.52 -5.74
C ARG A 72 -11.49 -9.73 -5.19
N ALA A 73 -12.79 -9.82 -5.50
CA ALA A 73 -13.65 -10.88 -4.98
C ALA A 73 -13.29 -12.26 -5.54
N GLN A 74 -12.78 -12.31 -6.77
CA GLN A 74 -12.41 -13.55 -7.46
C GLN A 74 -10.90 -13.82 -7.44
N ASP A 75 -10.14 -12.95 -6.78
CA ASP A 75 -8.67 -12.93 -6.81
C ASP A 75 -8.08 -13.18 -8.22
N THR A 76 -8.60 -12.44 -9.19
CA THR A 76 -8.27 -12.67 -10.60
C THR A 76 -6.80 -12.37 -10.86
N LEU A 77 -6.00 -13.37 -11.21
CA LEU A 77 -4.56 -13.24 -11.48
C LEU A 77 -3.76 -12.70 -10.28
N GLY A 78 -4.11 -13.17 -9.07
CA GLY A 78 -3.44 -12.79 -7.83
C GLY A 78 -3.57 -11.30 -7.51
N PHE A 79 -4.75 -10.74 -7.81
CA PHE A 79 -4.99 -9.31 -7.70
C PHE A 79 -4.89 -8.83 -6.26
N ASN A 80 -5.26 -9.66 -5.27
CA ASN A 80 -5.23 -9.26 -3.86
C ASN A 80 -3.80 -9.03 -3.38
N ASP A 81 -2.91 -9.97 -3.63
CA ASP A 81 -1.49 -9.86 -3.22
C ASP A 81 -0.83 -8.67 -3.91
N ARG A 82 -1.09 -8.48 -5.21
CA ARG A 82 -0.58 -7.34 -5.96
C ARG A 82 -1.16 -6.00 -5.48
N LEU A 83 -2.41 -6.00 -5.01
CA LEU A 83 -3.03 -4.81 -4.40
C LEU A 83 -2.42 -4.49 -3.03
N GLU A 84 -2.07 -5.50 -2.24
CA GLU A 84 -1.34 -5.31 -0.99
C GLU A 84 0.05 -4.69 -1.23
N LEU A 85 0.77 -5.14 -2.25
CA LEU A 85 2.03 -4.51 -2.67
C LEU A 85 1.83 -3.03 -3.04
N ALA A 86 0.79 -2.71 -3.82
CA ALA A 86 0.47 -1.31 -4.15
C ALA A 86 0.11 -0.47 -2.90
N VAL A 87 -0.51 -1.07 -1.89
CA VAL A 87 -0.77 -0.40 -0.60
C VAL A 87 0.55 -0.14 0.14
N LEU A 88 1.47 -1.08 0.14
CA LEU A 88 2.78 -0.93 0.79
C LEU A 88 3.57 0.23 0.14
N GLU A 89 3.65 0.28 -1.19
CA GLU A 89 4.30 1.37 -1.94
C GLU A 89 3.72 2.73 -1.54
N TYR A 90 2.39 2.85 -1.47
CA TYR A 90 1.74 4.08 -1.03
C TYR A 90 2.12 4.45 0.42
N THR A 91 2.14 3.48 1.33
CA THR A 91 2.51 3.75 2.73
C THR A 91 3.96 4.18 2.88
N GLU A 92 4.88 3.66 2.07
CA GLU A 92 6.27 4.10 2.04
C GLU A 92 6.39 5.54 1.54
N GLU A 93 5.65 5.91 0.49
CA GLU A 93 5.62 7.29 0.01
C GLU A 93 5.02 8.26 1.05
N LEU A 94 3.97 7.84 1.77
CA LEU A 94 3.44 8.62 2.89
C LEU A 94 4.48 8.84 4.00
N ASP A 95 5.29 7.84 4.29
CA ASP A 95 6.38 7.94 5.26
C ASP A 95 7.42 8.98 4.82
N TYR A 96 7.79 8.96 3.54
CA TYR A 96 8.69 9.94 2.96
C TYR A 96 8.11 11.36 3.04
N ILE A 97 6.85 11.55 2.65
CA ILE A 97 6.15 12.85 2.74
C ILE A 97 6.13 13.36 4.19
N LEU A 98 5.84 12.48 5.16
CA LEU A 98 5.90 12.84 6.58
C LEU A 98 7.29 13.31 7.01
N LEU A 99 8.35 12.61 6.59
CA LEU A 99 9.72 12.98 6.90
C LEU A 99 10.11 14.34 6.28
N GLN A 100 9.71 14.60 5.03
CA GLN A 100 9.92 15.90 4.40
C GLN A 100 9.17 17.01 5.12
N HIS A 101 7.95 16.74 5.55
CA HIS A 101 7.12 17.68 6.28
C HIS A 101 7.70 18.08 7.63
N ILE A 102 8.26 17.11 8.37
CA ILE A 102 8.95 17.37 9.63
C ILE A 102 10.15 18.31 9.43
N ARG A 103 10.85 18.17 8.29
CA ARG A 103 12.01 19.02 7.95
C ARG A 103 11.60 20.42 7.51
N LYS A 104 10.46 20.56 6.83
CA LYS A 104 9.93 21.83 6.34
C LYS A 104 8.40 21.85 6.42
N PRO A 105 7.84 22.41 7.51
CA PRO A 105 6.40 22.33 7.75
C PRO A 105 5.64 23.34 6.88
N ASP A 106 5.03 22.85 5.80
CA ASP A 106 4.19 23.64 4.89
C ASP A 106 2.66 23.51 5.17
N CYS A 107 2.26 22.76 6.20
CA CYS A 107 0.88 22.40 6.57
C CYS A 107 0.81 21.86 8.01
N SER A 108 -0.41 21.69 8.55
CA SER A 108 -0.61 21.35 9.97
C SER A 108 -0.05 19.95 10.31
N PRO A 109 0.99 19.84 11.17
CA PRO A 109 1.60 18.57 11.54
C PRO A 109 0.61 17.56 12.15
N SER A 110 -0.43 18.07 12.83
CA SER A 110 -1.46 17.27 13.48
C SER A 110 -2.31 16.48 12.49
N LEU A 111 -2.71 17.08 11.36
CA LEU A 111 -3.52 16.39 10.34
C LEU A 111 -2.72 15.30 9.65
N LEU A 112 -1.44 15.57 9.33
CA LEU A 112 -0.56 14.58 8.74
C LEU A 112 -0.28 13.41 9.69
N THR A 113 -0.08 13.70 10.98
CA THR A 113 0.11 12.67 12.01
C THR A 113 -1.14 11.78 12.16
N ILE A 114 -2.33 12.37 12.17
CA ILE A 114 -3.60 11.61 12.24
C ILE A 114 -3.75 10.73 11.00
N PHE A 115 -3.47 11.30 9.81
CA PHE A 115 -3.57 10.59 8.54
C PHE A 115 -2.60 9.41 8.48
N VAL A 116 -1.32 9.62 8.78
CA VAL A 116 -0.31 8.56 8.80
C VAL A 116 -0.63 7.47 9.82
N ARG A 117 -1.12 7.82 11.01
CA ARG A 117 -1.56 6.82 12.02
C ARG A 117 -2.71 5.94 11.55
N ALA A 118 -3.62 6.48 10.73
CA ALA A 118 -4.73 5.70 10.19
C ALA A 118 -4.25 4.69 9.14
N HIS A 119 -3.18 5.00 8.41
CA HIS A 119 -2.63 4.15 7.35
C HIS A 119 -1.49 3.21 7.81
N MET A 120 -0.76 3.56 8.88
CA MET A 120 0.36 2.81 9.44
C MET A 120 0.27 2.70 10.98
N PRO A 121 -0.78 2.04 11.52
CA PRO A 121 -1.04 1.98 12.96
C PRO A 121 0.04 1.21 13.73
N GLU A 122 0.65 0.17 13.15
CA GLU A 122 1.74 -0.59 13.75
C GLU A 122 3.00 0.26 13.98
N LYS A 123 3.33 1.14 13.03
CA LYS A 123 4.50 2.02 13.11
C LYS A 123 4.26 3.26 13.96
N TYR A 124 3.05 3.83 13.95
CA TYR A 124 2.76 5.15 14.55
C TYR A 124 1.68 5.18 15.63
N GLY A 125 1.01 4.06 15.92
CA GLY A 125 -0.13 3.98 16.84
C GLY A 125 0.25 3.91 18.33
N ALA A 126 1.50 3.56 18.66
CA ALA A 126 1.93 3.26 20.03
C ALA A 126 2.39 4.45 20.88
N ILE A 127 2.03 5.70 20.55
CA ILE A 127 2.20 6.82 21.50
C ILE A 127 1.03 6.80 22.50
N ARG A 128 0.91 5.71 23.27
CA ARG A 128 0.12 5.72 24.50
C ARG A 128 0.89 6.56 25.51
N ARG A 129 0.23 7.60 26.03
CA ARG A 129 0.71 8.45 27.13
C ARG A 129 1.36 7.55 28.17
N GLY A 130 2.64 7.78 28.45
CA GLY A 130 3.29 7.11 29.57
C GLY A 130 2.43 7.30 30.80
N ASN A 131 1.94 6.21 31.37
CA ASN A 131 1.52 6.21 32.76
C ASN A 131 2.78 6.56 33.56
N THR A 132 2.91 7.83 33.95
CA THR A 132 3.74 8.22 35.09
C THR A 132 3.09 7.63 36.34
N SER A 133 3.28 6.33 36.52
CA SER A 133 3.16 5.70 37.83
C SER A 133 4.33 6.22 38.64
N HIS A 134 4.12 7.34 39.33
CA HIS A 134 5.03 7.83 40.34
C HIS A 134 4.93 6.87 41.54
N SER A 135 5.63 5.73 41.44
CA SER A 135 5.92 4.86 42.57
C SER A 135 7.36 5.14 43.03
N GLY A 136 7.48 5.97 44.05
CA GLY A 136 8.70 6.24 44.81
C GLY A 136 8.28 6.93 46.10
N HIS A 137 7.84 6.16 47.09
CA HIS A 137 8.62 5.69 48.25
C HIS A 137 8.71 6.72 49.38
N SER A 138 8.30 6.23 50.54
CA SER A 138 8.11 6.86 51.84
C SER A 138 9.32 7.62 52.38
N ASP A 139 9.09 8.67 53.16
CA ASP A 139 9.42 8.71 54.60
C ASP A 139 9.49 10.17 55.09
N HIS A 140 8.51 10.57 55.91
CA HIS A 140 8.79 11.57 56.94
C HIS A 140 8.11 11.18 58.25
N HIS A 141 8.98 10.81 59.19
CA HIS A 141 8.73 10.63 60.61
C HIS A 141 7.89 11.78 61.18
N HIS A 142 6.83 11.40 61.87
CA HIS A 142 6.18 12.22 62.89
C HIS A 142 5.87 11.33 64.08
N ASN A 143 6.49 11.62 65.23
CA ASN A 143 5.82 11.46 66.51
C ASN A 143 6.50 12.34 67.58
N PRO A 144 5.73 12.73 68.61
CA PRO A 144 5.78 14.02 69.30
C PRO A 144 6.83 14.15 70.40
#